data_AF-A0A8S9GTZ9-F1
#
_entry.id   AF-A0A8S9GTZ9-F1
#
_cell.length_a   1.000
_cell.length_b   1.000
_cell.length_c   1.000
_cell.angle_alpha   90.00
_cell.angle_beta   90.00
_cell.angle_gamma   90.00
#
_symmetry.space_group_name_H-M   'P 1'
#
loop_
_entity.id
_entity.type
_entity.pdbx_description
1 polymer ?
#
loop_
_entity_poly.entity_id
_entity_poly.type
_entity_poly.pdbx_seq_one_letter_code
_entity_poly.pdbx_strand_id
1 'polypeptide(L)'
;VNLQDGQVYVGKFQDGITGNCVTHAPLETFNNPITEEELVKIITGIKYLRESVATTKQRIKRNFEETPTIGTCVIVLVKNKDHNSDSDEYVSAIEGPYDVPTVEGVHDVHVVEGIVNEYFFAELGTYDVDIYMVEAKLTDDKPRHSGLTRESSPAAHTLATVFPSSFLLLLIYTECIFQEPLLRTPRADPKNVASIILGGGAGTRLFPLTSKRAKPAVPIGGCYRLIDIPMSNCINSGIRKIFILTQFNSFSLNRHLSRTYNFGNGVNFGDGFVEVLAATQTSGDAGKKWFQGTADAVRQFIWVFEDAKTKNVEHVLILSGDHLYRMDYMNFKHIESNADITVSCVPMDESRASDYGLLKIDESGQIIQFSEKPKGDDLKAMQVATTVLGLPPKEAAELPYIASMGVYVFRKEVLLKLLRSSYPTSNDFGSEIIPLAVKEHNVQAFLFNDYWEDIGTIGSFFDANLALTEQPPKFQFYDPKTPFFTSPRFLPPTKVDKCRILDSIVSHGCFLRECSVQHSIVGIRSRVESGVELQDTMMMGADFYQTEAEIASLLAEGKVPIGVGENTKIRNCIIDKNAKIGKNVVIANADGVEEGDRQEEGFYIRSGITVVLKNATIRDGLVL
;
A
#
# COMPACT_ATOMS: atom_id res chain seq x y z
N VAL A 1 -28.62 6.06 4.64
CA VAL A 1 -29.50 5.92 5.84
C VAL A 1 -28.82 6.63 6.99
N ASN A 2 -29.46 7.65 7.60
CA ASN A 2 -28.97 8.31 8.81
C ASN A 2 -29.92 7.92 9.96
N LEU A 3 -29.39 7.32 11.02
CA LEU A 3 -30.17 6.65 12.08
C LEU A 3 -30.54 7.55 13.27
N GLN A 4 -30.40 8.88 13.17
CA GLN A 4 -30.75 9.74 14.31
C GLN A 4 -32.22 10.20 14.34
N ASP A 5 -32.94 10.22 13.22
CA ASP A 5 -34.30 10.80 13.18
C ASP A 5 -35.39 9.87 12.62
N GLY A 6 -35.12 8.56 12.46
CA GLY A 6 -36.15 7.59 12.07
C GLY A 6 -36.82 7.83 10.71
N GLN A 7 -36.24 8.66 9.84
CA GLN A 7 -36.76 8.96 8.52
C GLN A 7 -35.76 8.58 7.42
N VAL A 8 -36.25 7.84 6.42
CA VAL A 8 -35.52 7.51 5.20
C VAL A 8 -35.80 8.59 4.15
N TYR A 9 -34.79 9.37 3.81
CA TYR A 9 -34.85 10.30 2.68
C TYR A 9 -34.10 9.73 1.48
N VAL A 10 -34.78 9.55 0.36
CA VAL A 10 -34.19 9.22 -0.94
C VAL A 10 -34.05 10.52 -1.74
N GLY A 11 -32.84 11.05 -1.83
CA GLY A 11 -32.52 12.20 -2.66
C GLY A 11 -31.86 11.75 -3.96
N LYS A 12 -32.37 12.23 -5.11
CA LYS A 12 -31.74 12.04 -6.43
C LYS A 12 -30.56 13.01 -6.54
N PHE A 13 -29.32 12.51 -6.65
CA PHE A 13 -28.19 13.34 -7.08
C PHE A 13 -28.37 13.63 -8.58
N GLN A 14 -28.51 14.91 -8.91
CA GLN A 14 -28.60 15.38 -10.29
C GLN A 14 -27.24 15.92 -10.70
N ASP A 15 -26.44 15.10 -11.39
CA ASP A 15 -25.33 15.63 -12.16
C ASP A 15 -25.90 16.34 -13.39
N GLY A 16 -25.44 17.59 -13.58
CA GLY A 16 -26.01 18.53 -14.53
C GLY A 16 -25.82 18.13 -15.99
N ILE A 17 -26.91 17.80 -16.66
CA ILE A 17 -27.17 18.18 -18.05
C ILE A 17 -28.61 18.69 -18.13
N THR A 18 -28.77 19.90 -18.65
CA THR A 18 -30.01 20.65 -18.82
C THR A 18 -31.07 19.88 -19.61
N GLY A 19 -32.29 19.79 -19.07
CA GLY A 19 -33.47 19.32 -19.80
C GLY A 19 -34.68 19.12 -18.89
N ASN A 20 -35.63 20.05 -18.94
CA ASN A 20 -36.93 19.95 -18.28
C ASN A 20 -37.71 18.71 -18.73
N CYS A 21 -38.19 17.91 -17.80
CA CYS A 21 -39.44 17.14 -17.94
C CYS A 21 -40.01 16.85 -16.54
N VAL A 22 -41.14 17.50 -16.26
CA VAL A 22 -41.98 17.28 -15.08
C VAL A 22 -42.96 16.16 -15.45
N THR A 23 -42.95 15.05 -14.71
CA THR A 23 -44.08 14.13 -14.64
C THR A 23 -44.26 13.67 -13.19
N HIS A 24 -45.35 14.12 -12.58
CA HIS A 24 -45.81 13.68 -11.26
C HIS A 24 -46.39 12.26 -11.36
N ALA A 25 -45.84 11.33 -10.57
CA ALA A 25 -46.53 10.12 -10.14
C ALA A 25 -46.30 9.96 -8.63
N PRO A 26 -47.33 9.62 -7.83
CA PRO A 26 -47.17 9.48 -6.39
C PRO A 26 -46.38 8.21 -6.08
N LEU A 27 -45.26 8.34 -5.36
CA LEU A 27 -44.58 7.22 -4.72
C LEU A 27 -45.41 6.83 -3.49
N GLU A 28 -45.97 5.61 -3.48
CA GLU A 28 -46.55 5.04 -2.27
C GLU A 28 -45.44 4.83 -1.23
N THR A 29 -45.68 5.37 -0.03
CA THR A 29 -44.82 5.24 1.14
C THR A 29 -44.90 3.83 1.71
N PHE A 30 -43.76 3.12 1.78
CA PHE A 30 -43.63 1.90 2.59
C PHE A 30 -43.83 2.25 4.07
N ASN A 31 -44.95 1.79 4.64
CA ASN A 31 -45.41 2.21 5.97
C ASN A 31 -44.93 1.32 7.14
N ASN A 32 -43.99 0.38 6.95
CA ASN A 32 -43.43 -0.39 8.06
C ASN A 32 -41.88 -0.41 8.03
N PRO A 33 -41.21 -0.09 9.15
CA PRO A 33 -39.76 -0.22 9.25
C PRO A 33 -39.34 -1.70 9.29
N ILE A 34 -38.35 -2.05 8.47
CA ILE A 34 -37.73 -3.39 8.46
C ILE A 34 -36.94 -3.55 9.77
N THR A 35 -37.20 -4.62 10.51
CA THR A 35 -36.50 -4.93 11.76
C THR A 35 -35.10 -5.50 11.50
N GLU A 36 -34.19 -5.35 12.48
CA GLU A 36 -32.81 -5.84 12.38
C GLU A 36 -32.74 -7.37 12.16
N GLU A 37 -33.71 -8.11 12.72
CA GLU A 37 -33.83 -9.55 12.55
C GLU A 37 -34.29 -9.95 11.13
N GLU A 38 -35.19 -9.17 10.53
CA GLU A 38 -35.61 -9.34 9.13
C GLU A 38 -34.47 -9.04 8.17
N LEU A 39 -33.64 -8.03 8.46
CA LEU A 39 -32.48 -7.67 7.67
C LEU A 39 -31.42 -8.79 7.66
N VAL A 40 -31.19 -9.43 8.81
CA VAL A 40 -30.25 -10.57 8.94
C VAL A 40 -30.74 -11.79 8.16
N LYS A 41 -32.05 -12.07 8.19
CA LYS A 41 -32.64 -13.18 7.41
C LYS A 41 -32.49 -12.94 5.91
N ILE A 42 -32.70 -11.72 5.44
CA ILE A 42 -32.51 -11.33 4.03
C ILE A 42 -31.05 -11.52 3.60
N ILE A 43 -30.09 -11.02 4.40
CA ILE A 43 -28.65 -11.15 4.09
C ILE A 43 -28.22 -12.62 4.07
N THR A 44 -28.75 -13.43 4.99
CA THR A 44 -28.42 -14.86 5.07
C THR A 44 -28.97 -15.65 3.87
N GLY A 45 -30.19 -15.35 3.44
CA GLY A 45 -30.79 -15.93 2.23
C GLY A 45 -30.02 -15.60 0.96
N ILE A 46 -29.58 -14.34 0.81
CA ILE A 46 -28.76 -13.89 -0.33
C ILE A 46 -27.39 -14.59 -0.34
N LYS A 47 -26.79 -14.81 0.83
CA LYS A 47 -25.50 -15.50 0.95
C LYS A 47 -25.60 -16.97 0.53
N TYR A 48 -26.67 -17.65 0.94
CA TYR A 48 -26.94 -19.04 0.56
C TYR A 48 -27.21 -19.19 -0.95
N LEU A 49 -27.95 -18.24 -1.55
CA LEU A 49 -28.19 -18.19 -3.00
C LEU A 49 -26.87 -18.03 -3.78
N ARG A 50 -25.95 -17.17 -3.34
CA ARG A 50 -24.62 -17.01 -3.97
C ARG A 50 -23.78 -18.28 -3.94
N GLU A 51 -23.80 -19.02 -2.84
CA GLU A 51 -23.06 -20.29 -2.71
C GLU A 51 -23.66 -21.38 -3.61
N SER A 52 -24.99 -21.45 -3.73
CA SER A 52 -25.66 -22.40 -4.64
C SER A 52 -25.39 -22.08 -6.12
N VAL A 53 -25.36 -20.79 -6.49
CA VAL A 53 -25.00 -20.32 -7.84
C VAL A 53 -23.55 -20.67 -8.19
N ALA A 54 -22.61 -20.53 -7.24
CA ALA A 54 -21.21 -20.90 -7.46
C ALA A 54 -21.02 -22.42 -7.70
N THR A 55 -21.77 -23.24 -6.96
CA THR A 55 -21.76 -24.71 -7.09
C THR A 55 -22.35 -25.15 -8.43
N THR A 56 -23.39 -24.46 -8.89
CA THR A 56 -24.05 -24.71 -10.19
C THR A 56 -23.16 -24.30 -11.37
N LYS A 57 -22.41 -23.18 -11.26
CA LYS A 57 -21.40 -22.76 -12.26
C LYS A 57 -20.33 -23.83 -12.54
N GLN A 58 -19.88 -24.55 -11.49
CA GLN A 58 -18.90 -25.63 -11.65
C GLN A 58 -19.48 -26.85 -12.38
N ARG A 59 -20.77 -27.14 -12.21
CA ARG A 59 -21.49 -28.20 -12.95
C ARG A 59 -21.67 -27.85 -14.42
N ILE A 60 -21.99 -26.60 -14.75
CA ILE A 60 -22.23 -26.11 -16.11
C ILE A 60 -20.95 -26.18 -16.97
N LYS A 61 -19.79 -25.83 -16.40
CA LYS A 61 -18.48 -25.88 -17.10
C LYS A 61 -18.09 -27.30 -17.57
N ARG A 62 -18.76 -28.33 -17.05
CA ARG A 62 -18.49 -29.75 -17.35
C ARG A 62 -19.41 -30.33 -18.43
N ASN A 63 -20.55 -29.70 -18.73
CA ASN A 63 -21.60 -30.27 -19.58
C ASN A 63 -21.76 -29.62 -20.97
N PHE A 64 -21.18 -28.45 -21.20
CA PHE A 64 -21.29 -27.74 -22.49
C PHE A 64 -19.90 -27.39 -23.05
N GLU A 65 -19.28 -28.38 -23.69
CA GLU A 65 -18.25 -28.13 -24.69
C GLU A 65 -18.92 -28.29 -26.06
N GLU A 66 -18.61 -27.41 -27.02
CA GLU A 66 -19.15 -27.34 -28.41
C GLU A 66 -20.33 -26.37 -28.66
N THR A 67 -20.15 -25.06 -28.42
CA THR A 67 -20.57 -23.91 -29.27
C THR A 67 -20.22 -22.57 -28.58
N PRO A 68 -19.98 -21.46 -29.31
CA PRO A 68 -19.65 -20.18 -28.69
C PRO A 68 -20.92 -19.62 -28.04
N THR A 69 -20.98 -19.72 -26.71
CA THR A 69 -22.09 -19.24 -25.90
C THR A 69 -21.69 -17.91 -25.27
N ILE A 70 -22.53 -16.87 -25.37
CA ILE A 70 -22.19 -15.50 -24.90
C ILE A 70 -22.38 -15.35 -23.37
N GLY A 71 -23.07 -16.31 -22.73
CA GLY A 71 -23.17 -16.41 -21.28
C GLY A 71 -24.42 -17.16 -20.83
N THR A 72 -24.44 -17.52 -19.56
CA THR A 72 -25.61 -18.05 -18.85
C THR A 72 -26.05 -17.00 -17.83
N CYS A 73 -27.35 -16.65 -17.79
CA CYS A 73 -27.90 -15.78 -16.75
C CYS A 73 -28.76 -16.57 -15.76
N VAL A 74 -28.87 -16.06 -14.53
CA VAL A 74 -29.81 -16.55 -13.53
C VAL A 74 -30.88 -15.47 -13.35
N ILE A 75 -32.14 -15.84 -13.61
CA ILE A 75 -33.29 -14.96 -13.41
C ILE A 75 -33.96 -15.38 -12.11
N VAL A 76 -34.04 -14.46 -11.16
CA VAL A 76 -34.77 -14.65 -9.91
C VAL A 76 -36.11 -13.94 -10.05
N LEU A 77 -37.20 -14.71 -10.02
CA LEU A 77 -38.56 -14.20 -9.97
C LEU A 77 -39.04 -14.26 -8.53
N VAL A 78 -39.58 -13.16 -8.00
CA VAL A 78 -40.17 -13.06 -6.66
C VAL A 78 -41.67 -12.84 -6.82
N LYS A 79 -42.49 -13.72 -6.25
CA LYS A 79 -43.95 -13.59 -6.21
C LYS A 79 -44.38 -13.07 -4.83
N ASN A 80 -45.24 -12.05 -4.79
CA ASN A 80 -45.91 -11.60 -3.57
C ASN A 80 -47.28 -12.30 -3.45
N LYS A 81 -47.62 -12.84 -2.27
CA LYS A 81 -48.91 -13.54 -2.05
C LYS A 81 -49.96 -12.75 -1.27
N ASP A 82 -49.70 -11.53 -0.83
CA ASP A 82 -50.69 -10.79 -0.05
C ASP A 82 -51.62 -9.89 -0.89
N HIS A 83 -52.92 -10.11 -0.68
CA HIS A 83 -54.11 -9.41 -1.19
C HIS A 83 -54.65 -9.77 -2.60
N ASN A 84 -55.52 -10.79 -2.63
CA ASN A 84 -56.84 -10.87 -3.29
C ASN A 84 -57.10 -10.06 -4.59
N SER A 85 -56.11 -9.95 -5.46
CA SER A 85 -56.19 -9.28 -6.76
C SER A 85 -55.69 -10.24 -7.84
N ASP A 86 -56.47 -10.43 -8.89
CA ASP A 86 -56.18 -11.29 -10.05
C ASP A 86 -55.08 -10.71 -10.97
N SER A 87 -54.14 -9.93 -10.42
CA SER A 87 -53.00 -9.37 -11.15
C SER A 87 -51.71 -9.86 -10.52
N ASP A 88 -51.11 -10.89 -11.12
CA ASP A 88 -49.78 -11.37 -10.77
C ASP A 88 -48.73 -10.29 -11.13
N GLU A 89 -48.26 -9.52 -10.14
CA GLU A 89 -47.08 -8.67 -10.30
C GLU A 89 -45.81 -9.44 -9.93
N TYR A 90 -44.96 -9.69 -10.93
CA TYR A 90 -43.65 -10.29 -10.75
C TYR A 90 -42.57 -9.19 -10.79
N VAL A 91 -41.69 -9.16 -9.79
CA VAL A 91 -40.45 -8.36 -9.85
C VAL A 91 -39.34 -9.28 -10.36
N SER A 92 -38.79 -8.98 -11.53
CA SER A 92 -37.65 -9.71 -12.10
C SER A 92 -36.34 -9.01 -11.74
N ALA A 93 -35.41 -9.73 -11.10
CA ALA A 93 -34.01 -9.32 -11.02
C ALA A 93 -33.18 -10.24 -11.94
N ILE A 94 -32.45 -9.63 -12.88
CA ILE A 94 -31.49 -10.34 -13.73
C ILE A 94 -30.10 -10.11 -13.12
N GLU A 95 -29.47 -11.14 -12.59
CA GLU A 95 -28.02 -11.12 -12.36
C GLU A 95 -27.33 -11.56 -13.66
N GLY A 96 -26.77 -10.58 -14.38
CA GLY A 96 -26.01 -10.81 -15.61
C GLY A 96 -24.62 -11.41 -15.35
N PRO A 97 -23.96 -11.97 -16.37
CA PRO A 97 -22.69 -12.67 -16.19
C PRO A 97 -21.58 -11.70 -15.75
N TYR A 98 -20.95 -12.02 -14.62
CA TYR A 98 -19.61 -11.55 -14.28
C TYR A 98 -18.63 -12.15 -15.29
N ASP A 99 -17.90 -11.29 -16.01
CA ASP A 99 -17.02 -11.56 -17.15
C ASP A 99 -17.71 -11.56 -18.53
N VAL A 100 -18.11 -10.36 -18.98
CA VAL A 100 -18.15 -10.03 -20.42
C VAL A 100 -17.04 -9.00 -20.64
N PRO A 101 -16.06 -9.22 -21.55
CA PRO A 101 -15.17 -8.15 -21.97
C PRO A 101 -16.06 -7.05 -22.54
N THR A 102 -15.85 -5.80 -22.13
CA THR A 102 -16.50 -4.64 -22.76
C THR A 102 -16.07 -4.55 -24.23
N VAL A 103 -16.79 -5.26 -25.09
CA VAL A 103 -16.69 -5.13 -26.54
C VAL A 103 -17.74 -4.10 -26.94
N GLU A 104 -17.30 -2.91 -27.33
CA GLU A 104 -18.17 -1.89 -27.93
C GLU A 104 -18.97 -2.50 -29.09
N GLY A 105 -20.30 -2.46 -29.04
CA GLY A 105 -21.18 -2.73 -30.20
C GLY A 105 -22.27 -3.80 -30.07
N VAL A 106 -22.47 -4.42 -28.90
CA VAL A 106 -23.61 -5.34 -28.67
C VAL A 106 -24.83 -4.55 -28.22
N HIS A 107 -25.92 -4.56 -29.01
CA HIS A 107 -27.10 -3.73 -28.74
C HIS A 107 -28.38 -4.53 -28.43
N ASP A 108 -28.46 -5.82 -28.77
CA ASP A 108 -29.63 -6.67 -28.49
C ASP A 108 -29.19 -8.12 -28.19
N VAL A 109 -29.73 -8.73 -27.12
CA VAL A 109 -29.46 -10.12 -26.74
C VAL A 109 -30.80 -10.86 -26.62
N HIS A 110 -30.92 -12.03 -27.25
CA HIS A 110 -32.15 -12.84 -27.23
C HIS A 110 -31.96 -14.14 -26.42
N VAL A 111 -32.99 -14.50 -25.65
CA VAL A 111 -33.10 -15.81 -24.96
C VAL A 111 -33.65 -16.81 -25.96
N VAL A 112 -32.89 -17.86 -26.25
CA VAL A 112 -33.26 -18.87 -27.28
C VAL A 112 -33.90 -20.12 -26.66
N GLU A 113 -33.43 -20.54 -25.49
CA GLU A 113 -33.97 -21.66 -24.72
C GLU A 113 -33.86 -21.36 -23.22
N GLY A 114 -34.87 -21.79 -22.45
CA GLY A 114 -34.93 -21.64 -20.99
C GLY A 114 -35.36 -22.93 -20.31
N ILE A 115 -34.60 -23.43 -19.33
CA ILE A 115 -34.96 -24.60 -18.50
C ILE A 115 -35.09 -24.15 -17.04
N VAL A 116 -36.22 -24.44 -16.39
CA VAL A 116 -36.39 -24.22 -14.94
C VAL A 116 -35.76 -25.40 -14.22
N ASN A 117 -34.67 -25.17 -13.49
CA ASN A 117 -33.89 -26.25 -12.90
C ASN A 117 -34.18 -26.47 -11.41
N GLU A 118 -34.49 -25.41 -10.65
CA GLU A 118 -34.76 -25.52 -9.22
C GLU A 118 -35.85 -24.51 -8.78
N TYR A 119 -36.69 -24.96 -7.83
CA TYR A 119 -37.75 -24.18 -7.20
C TYR A 119 -37.49 -24.18 -5.69
N PHE A 120 -37.42 -23.00 -5.10
CA PHE A 120 -37.25 -22.82 -3.67
C PHE A 120 -38.41 -22.03 -3.09
N PHE A 121 -38.85 -22.46 -1.91
CA PHE A 121 -39.85 -21.78 -1.11
C PHE A 121 -39.16 -21.17 0.11
N ALA A 122 -39.34 -19.87 0.33
CA ALA A 122 -38.84 -19.19 1.51
C ALA A 122 -39.93 -18.30 2.13
N GLU A 123 -40.17 -18.46 3.44
CA GLU A 123 -41.02 -17.56 4.21
C GLU A 123 -40.20 -16.33 4.66
N LEU A 124 -40.58 -15.15 4.16
CA LEU A 124 -39.98 -13.87 4.51
C LEU A 124 -40.98 -13.03 5.32
N GLY A 125 -41.06 -13.29 6.62
CA GLY A 125 -42.02 -12.61 7.50
C GLY A 125 -43.47 -13.01 7.16
N THR A 126 -44.35 -12.06 6.82
CA THR A 126 -45.73 -12.38 6.36
C THR A 126 -45.83 -12.75 4.88
N TYR A 127 -44.72 -12.77 4.13
CA TYR A 127 -44.75 -12.98 2.69
C TYR A 127 -44.21 -14.37 2.31
N ASP A 128 -45.00 -15.11 1.53
CA ASP A 128 -44.55 -16.30 0.81
C ASP A 128 -43.77 -15.88 -0.42
N VAL A 129 -42.50 -16.27 -0.52
CA VAL A 129 -41.66 -15.99 -1.69
C VAL A 129 -41.30 -17.28 -2.42
N ASP A 130 -41.78 -17.39 -3.65
CA ASP A 130 -41.38 -18.41 -4.62
C ASP A 130 -40.16 -17.91 -5.39
N ILE A 131 -39.07 -18.68 -5.38
CA ILE A 131 -37.84 -18.38 -6.12
C ILE A 131 -37.65 -19.42 -7.23
N TYR A 132 -37.58 -18.94 -8.46
CA TYR A 132 -37.32 -19.76 -9.65
C TYR A 132 -35.90 -19.52 -10.13
N MET A 133 -35.15 -20.59 -10.43
CA MET A 133 -33.90 -20.48 -11.19
C MET A 133 -34.12 -20.97 -12.62
N VAL A 134 -33.99 -20.04 -13.58
CA VAL A 134 -34.11 -20.33 -15.01
C VAL A 134 -32.74 -20.24 -15.66
N GLU A 135 -32.33 -21.32 -16.31
CA GLU A 135 -31.10 -21.38 -17.11
C GLU A 135 -31.43 -20.99 -18.55
N ALA A 136 -30.84 -19.91 -19.06
CA ALA A 136 -31.11 -19.38 -20.40
C ALA A 136 -29.86 -19.36 -21.29
N LYS A 137 -30.01 -19.81 -22.55
CA LYS A 137 -28.96 -19.72 -23.58
C LYS A 137 -29.11 -18.41 -24.38
N LEU A 138 -28.06 -17.59 -24.40
CA LEU A 138 -28.02 -16.29 -25.08
C LEU A 138 -27.22 -16.38 -26.40
N THR A 139 -27.80 -15.86 -27.49
CA THR A 139 -27.12 -15.76 -28.80
C THR A 139 -27.19 -14.33 -29.35
N ASP A 140 -26.17 -13.94 -30.11
CA ASP A 140 -26.14 -12.70 -30.90
C ASP A 140 -26.67 -13.02 -32.30
N ASP A 141 -27.80 -12.43 -32.69
CA ASP A 141 -28.34 -12.61 -34.04
C ASP A 141 -28.81 -11.27 -34.61
N LYS A 142 -28.02 -10.70 -35.53
CA LYS A 142 -28.50 -9.68 -36.48
C LYS A 142 -29.12 -10.42 -37.67
N PRO A 143 -30.43 -10.29 -37.95
CA PRO A 143 -30.96 -10.81 -39.20
C PRO A 143 -30.36 -10.01 -40.37
N ARG A 144 -29.54 -10.67 -41.20
CA ARG A 144 -29.19 -10.14 -42.53
C ARG A 144 -30.47 -10.12 -43.37
N HIS A 145 -30.92 -8.92 -43.71
CA HIS A 145 -31.95 -8.76 -44.74
C HIS A 145 -31.46 -9.30 -46.09
N SER A 146 -31.91 -10.51 -46.44
CA SER A 146 -32.23 -10.88 -47.82
C SER A 146 -33.43 -11.82 -47.74
N GLY A 147 -34.53 -11.42 -48.38
CA GLY A 147 -35.85 -12.00 -48.18
C GLY A 147 -35.92 -13.51 -48.41
N LEU A 148 -36.68 -14.17 -47.54
CA LEU A 148 -37.45 -15.38 -47.82
C LEU A 148 -38.48 -15.55 -46.70
N THR A 149 -39.61 -16.11 -47.09
CA THR A 149 -40.88 -16.24 -46.37
C THR A 149 -40.79 -17.01 -45.06
N ARG A 150 -41.60 -16.59 -44.08
CA ARG A 150 -41.92 -17.31 -42.84
C ARG A 150 -42.30 -18.76 -43.12
N GLU A 151 -41.47 -19.70 -42.68
CA GLU A 151 -41.91 -21.02 -42.24
C GLU A 151 -41.36 -21.29 -40.84
N SER A 152 -42.28 -21.68 -39.97
CA SER A 152 -42.12 -21.92 -38.54
C SER A 152 -41.26 -23.16 -38.25
N SER A 153 -40.19 -23.00 -37.48
CA SER A 153 -39.47 -24.11 -36.85
C SER A 153 -40.18 -24.55 -35.54
N PRO A 154 -40.23 -25.86 -35.20
CA PRO A 154 -41.12 -26.41 -34.16
C PRO A 154 -40.67 -26.18 -32.70
N ALA A 155 -39.62 -25.41 -32.44
CA ALA A 155 -39.10 -25.19 -31.09
C ALA A 155 -39.86 -24.12 -30.28
N ALA A 156 -40.70 -23.31 -30.94
CA ALA A 156 -41.46 -22.23 -30.29
C ALA A 156 -42.69 -22.71 -29.48
N HIS A 157 -42.95 -24.02 -29.42
CA HIS A 157 -44.16 -24.56 -28.79
C HIS A 157 -44.02 -24.99 -27.32
N THR A 158 -42.86 -24.84 -26.68
CA THR A 158 -42.66 -25.31 -25.29
C THR A 158 -42.54 -24.20 -24.25
N LEU A 159 -42.39 -22.93 -24.65
CA LEU A 159 -42.29 -21.78 -23.73
C LEU A 159 -43.58 -20.95 -23.60
N ALA A 160 -44.62 -21.27 -24.36
CA ALA A 160 -45.88 -20.52 -24.37
C ALA A 160 -46.89 -20.96 -23.29
N THR A 161 -46.56 -21.92 -22.43
CA THR A 161 -47.49 -22.51 -21.45
C THR A 161 -47.32 -22.00 -20.01
N VAL A 162 -46.41 -21.07 -19.73
CA VAL A 162 -46.12 -20.64 -18.34
C VAL A 162 -46.42 -19.17 -18.03
N PHE A 163 -46.68 -18.30 -19.02
CA PHE A 163 -46.95 -16.89 -18.73
C PHE A 163 -48.05 -16.30 -19.62
N PRO A 164 -49.18 -15.82 -19.05
CA PRO A 164 -50.18 -15.06 -19.80
C PRO A 164 -49.57 -13.79 -20.38
N SER A 165 -49.99 -13.50 -21.60
CA SER A 165 -49.61 -12.39 -22.45
C SER A 165 -50.01 -11.03 -21.87
N SER A 166 -49.15 -10.46 -21.02
CA SER A 166 -49.15 -9.04 -20.67
C SER A 166 -47.86 -8.61 -19.96
N PHE A 167 -46.69 -8.75 -20.59
CA PHE A 167 -45.46 -8.10 -20.12
C PHE A 167 -44.54 -7.79 -21.31
N LEU A 168 -44.68 -6.58 -21.86
CA LEU A 168 -43.70 -5.96 -22.75
C LEU A 168 -43.78 -4.45 -22.56
N LEU A 169 -43.18 -3.91 -21.48
CA LEU A 169 -42.77 -2.51 -21.44
C LEU A 169 -41.84 -2.22 -20.25
N LEU A 170 -40.90 -1.31 -20.49
CA LEU A 170 -39.93 -0.68 -19.58
C LEU A 170 -38.56 -1.37 -19.38
N LEU A 171 -37.82 -1.52 -20.48
CA LEU A 171 -36.36 -1.41 -20.47
C LEU A 171 -35.99 0.08 -20.46
N ILE A 172 -35.77 0.65 -19.27
CA ILE A 172 -35.01 1.90 -19.11
C ILE A 172 -34.00 1.68 -17.99
N TYR A 173 -32.73 1.89 -18.34
CA TYR A 173 -31.53 1.93 -17.49
C TYR A 173 -31.83 2.22 -16.01
N THR A 174 -31.77 1.16 -15.21
CA THR A 174 -31.47 1.29 -13.78
C THR A 174 -30.36 0.29 -13.48
N GLU A 175 -29.13 0.77 -13.48
CA GLU A 175 -28.05 0.11 -12.73
C GLU A 175 -28.41 0.25 -11.23
N CYS A 176 -29.35 -0.57 -10.75
CA CYS A 176 -29.45 -0.85 -9.34
C CYS A 176 -28.34 -1.85 -9.01
N ILE A 177 -27.12 -1.33 -8.92
CA ILE A 177 -26.05 -1.99 -8.17
C ILE A 177 -26.57 -2.01 -6.74
N PHE A 178 -27.03 -3.17 -6.26
CA PHE A 178 -27.14 -3.44 -4.84
C PHE A 178 -25.72 -3.36 -4.27
N GLN A 179 -25.28 -2.16 -3.92
CA GLN A 179 -24.21 -2.02 -2.95
C GLN A 179 -24.78 -2.60 -1.66
N GLU A 180 -24.09 -3.61 -1.12
CA GLU A 180 -24.26 -3.99 0.28
C GLU A 180 -24.40 -2.72 1.10
N PRO A 181 -25.36 -2.62 2.05
CA PRO A 181 -25.34 -1.50 2.97
C PRO A 181 -23.96 -1.54 3.63
N LEU A 182 -23.11 -0.58 3.26
CA LEU A 182 -21.89 -0.27 3.98
C LEU A 182 -22.37 0.14 5.37
N LEU A 183 -22.55 -0.86 6.25
CA LEU A 183 -22.32 -0.68 7.67
C LEU A 183 -20.94 -0.06 7.71
N ARG A 184 -20.89 1.27 7.85
CA ARG A 184 -19.64 1.99 8.00
C ARG A 184 -19.03 1.38 9.24
N THR A 185 -18.06 0.49 9.03
CA THR A 185 -17.26 0.02 10.14
C THR A 185 -16.68 1.26 10.81
N PRO A 186 -16.67 1.33 12.14
CA PRO A 186 -16.21 2.53 12.82
C PRO A 186 -14.72 2.73 12.48
N ARG A 187 -14.46 3.67 11.56
CA ARG A 187 -13.12 4.11 11.18
C ARG A 187 -12.75 5.32 12.01
N ALA A 188 -11.46 5.45 12.31
CA ALA A 188 -10.96 6.63 13.01
C ALA A 188 -11.20 7.88 12.15
N ASP A 189 -11.46 9.02 12.77
CA ASP A 189 -11.26 10.30 12.09
C ASP A 189 -9.75 10.56 12.02
N PRO A 190 -9.14 10.74 10.83
CA PRO A 190 -7.72 11.06 10.71
C PRO A 190 -7.28 12.28 11.55
N LYS A 191 -8.21 13.21 11.85
CA LYS A 191 -7.94 14.39 12.71
C LYS A 191 -7.70 14.04 14.17
N ASN A 192 -8.18 12.88 14.63
CA ASN A 192 -7.98 12.34 15.98
C ASN A 192 -6.76 11.41 16.05
N VAL A 193 -6.00 11.26 14.95
CA VAL A 193 -4.78 10.46 14.90
C VAL A 193 -3.56 11.39 14.86
N ALA A 194 -2.58 11.12 15.73
CA ALA A 194 -1.25 11.70 15.60
C ALA A 194 -0.23 10.62 15.25
N SER A 195 0.74 10.94 14.41
CA SER A 195 1.83 10.05 14.06
C SER A 195 3.13 10.48 14.73
N ILE A 196 3.87 9.52 15.28
CA ILE A 196 5.26 9.66 15.69
C ILE A 196 6.12 8.79 14.77
N ILE A 197 6.96 9.44 13.97
CA ILE A 197 7.98 8.78 13.17
C ILE A 197 9.28 8.73 13.97
N LEU A 198 9.71 7.51 14.27
CA LEU A 198 10.98 7.22 14.91
C LEU A 198 12.08 7.26 13.84
N GLY A 199 12.74 8.41 13.74
CA GLY A 199 13.84 8.65 12.79
C GLY A 199 15.13 7.86 13.10
N GLY A 200 15.08 6.95 14.06
CA GLY A 200 16.16 6.05 14.41
C GLY A 200 17.19 6.63 15.37
N GLY A 201 17.99 5.71 15.91
CA GLY A 201 19.07 6.02 16.84
C GLY A 201 20.34 6.52 16.16
N ALA A 202 21.51 6.09 16.64
CA ALA A 202 22.80 6.51 16.10
C ALA A 202 23.05 6.09 14.64
N GLY A 203 22.16 5.30 14.04
CA GLY A 203 22.20 4.93 12.62
C GLY A 203 23.36 4.00 12.26
N THR A 204 23.93 3.26 13.23
CA THR A 204 25.15 2.46 13.07
C THR A 204 25.04 1.36 12.02
N ARG A 205 23.85 0.78 11.82
CA ARG A 205 23.60 -0.27 10.81
C ARG A 205 23.65 0.22 9.36
N LEU A 206 23.39 1.51 9.13
CA LEU A 206 23.56 2.18 7.83
C LEU A 206 24.88 2.95 7.74
N PHE A 207 25.80 2.74 8.68
CA PHE A 207 27.12 3.30 8.55
C PHE A 207 27.82 2.71 7.30
N PRO A 208 28.43 3.52 6.43
CA PRO A 208 28.84 4.92 6.67
C PRO A 208 27.88 5.99 6.14
N LEU A 209 26.72 5.64 5.56
CA LEU A 209 25.76 6.60 4.99
C LEU A 209 25.21 7.58 6.04
N THR A 210 25.20 7.19 7.30
CA THR A 210 24.76 7.97 8.47
C THR A 210 25.89 8.72 9.19
N SER A 211 27.14 8.62 8.72
CA SER A 211 28.30 9.24 9.38
C SER A 211 28.18 10.77 9.59
N LYS A 212 27.56 11.47 8.63
CA LYS A 212 27.41 12.94 8.63
C LYS A 212 25.96 13.41 8.43
N ARG A 213 24.98 12.50 8.55
CA ARG A 213 23.55 12.82 8.36
C ARG A 213 22.69 11.95 9.26
N ALA A 214 21.53 12.47 9.65
CA ALA A 214 20.51 11.67 10.32
C ALA A 214 20.00 10.56 9.38
N LYS A 215 19.69 9.39 9.93
CA LYS A 215 19.15 8.24 9.18
C LYS A 215 17.98 8.61 8.25
N PRO A 216 16.97 9.40 8.67
CA PRO A 216 15.83 9.72 7.81
C PRO A 216 16.20 10.59 6.60
N ALA A 217 17.38 11.22 6.62
CA ALA A 217 17.88 12.04 5.54
C ALA A 217 18.71 11.26 4.49
N VAL A 218 18.88 9.94 4.65
CA VAL A 218 19.57 9.09 3.66
C VAL A 218 18.75 9.07 2.36
N PRO A 219 19.36 9.39 1.20
CA PRO A 219 18.70 9.31 -0.11
C PRO A 219 18.30 7.89 -0.49
N ILE A 220 17.19 7.74 -1.21
CA ILE A 220 16.70 6.45 -1.75
C ILE A 220 15.99 6.67 -3.09
N GLY A 221 15.95 5.66 -3.95
CA GLY A 221 15.15 5.68 -5.19
C GLY A 221 15.54 6.81 -6.14
N GLY A 222 16.81 7.25 -6.10
CA GLY A 222 17.38 8.29 -6.95
C GLY A 222 17.06 9.74 -6.57
N CYS A 223 15.84 10.02 -6.06
CA CYS A 223 15.43 11.38 -5.76
C CYS A 223 14.77 11.60 -4.39
N TYR A 224 14.34 10.54 -3.71
CA TYR A 224 13.66 10.56 -2.41
C TYR A 224 14.65 10.49 -1.24
N ARG A 225 14.11 10.54 -0.03
CA ARG A 225 14.81 10.23 1.23
C ARG A 225 13.99 9.24 2.05
N LEU A 226 14.62 8.51 2.97
CA LEU A 226 13.92 7.54 3.83
C LEU A 226 12.70 8.13 4.54
N ILE A 227 12.80 9.37 5.04
CA ILE A 227 11.68 10.06 5.70
C ILE A 227 10.45 10.26 4.80
N ASP A 228 10.64 10.30 3.47
CA ASP A 228 9.54 10.54 2.53
C ASP A 228 8.54 9.37 2.52
N ILE A 229 8.96 8.15 2.89
CA ILE A 229 8.08 6.98 2.95
C ILE A 229 7.00 7.13 4.03
N PRO A 230 7.33 7.19 5.34
CA PRO A 230 6.32 7.31 6.37
C PRO A 230 5.57 8.64 6.29
N MET A 231 6.22 9.73 5.85
CA MET A 231 5.55 11.02 5.64
C MET A 231 4.45 10.92 4.58
N SER A 232 4.75 10.34 3.42
CA SER A 232 3.76 10.23 2.34
C SER A 232 2.63 9.29 2.71
N ASN A 233 2.93 8.17 3.35
CA ASN A 233 1.89 7.25 3.85
C ASN A 233 0.97 7.97 4.85
N CYS A 234 1.50 8.77 5.78
CA CYS A 234 0.66 9.57 6.71
C CYS A 234 -0.25 10.55 5.96
N ILE A 235 0.31 11.30 5.01
CA ILE A 235 -0.44 12.32 4.24
C ILE A 235 -1.53 11.66 3.40
N ASN A 236 -1.21 10.55 2.72
CA ASN A 236 -2.16 9.79 1.91
C ASN A 236 -3.25 9.12 2.76
N SER A 237 -2.95 8.79 4.02
CA SER A 237 -3.91 8.31 5.02
C SER A 237 -4.74 9.45 5.66
N GLY A 238 -4.52 10.71 5.25
CA GLY A 238 -5.18 11.87 5.85
C GLY A 238 -4.66 12.28 7.23
N ILE A 239 -3.61 11.64 7.74
CA ILE A 239 -3.00 11.92 9.05
C ILE A 239 -2.07 13.12 8.92
N ARG A 240 -2.43 14.21 9.60
CA ARG A 240 -1.78 15.52 9.42
C ARG A 240 -1.03 16.06 10.64
N LYS A 241 -1.10 15.38 11.79
CA LYS A 241 -0.37 15.73 13.02
C LYS A 241 0.81 14.78 13.14
N ILE A 242 1.99 15.22 12.70
CA ILE A 242 3.17 14.35 12.57
C ILE A 242 4.32 14.90 13.40
N PHE A 243 4.83 14.07 14.31
CA PHE A 243 6.05 14.29 15.05
C PHE A 243 7.17 13.40 14.49
N ILE A 244 8.37 13.95 14.34
CA ILE A 244 9.54 13.22 13.86
C ILE A 244 10.58 13.25 14.97
N LEU A 245 10.82 12.10 15.61
CA LEU A 245 11.85 11.97 16.63
C LEU A 245 13.19 11.66 15.96
N THR A 246 14.23 12.41 16.29
CA THR A 246 15.59 12.15 15.80
C THR A 246 16.60 12.33 16.93
N GLN A 247 17.61 11.46 17.01
CA GLN A 247 18.69 11.66 17.98
C GLN A 247 19.49 12.94 17.69
N PHE A 248 19.71 13.24 16.41
CA PHE A 248 20.54 14.35 15.96
C PHE A 248 19.73 15.35 15.14
N ASN A 249 19.84 16.62 15.49
CA ASN A 249 19.31 17.69 14.67
C ASN A 249 20.15 17.87 13.40
N SER A 250 19.63 17.46 12.23
CA SER A 250 20.34 17.57 10.95
C SER A 250 19.81 18.73 10.13
N PHE A 251 20.69 19.67 9.77
CA PHE A 251 20.37 20.75 8.82
C PHE A 251 19.80 20.20 7.50
N SER A 252 20.34 19.08 7.01
CA SER A 252 19.86 18.44 5.78
C SER A 252 18.42 17.94 5.93
N LEU A 253 18.06 17.35 7.08
CA LEU A 253 16.73 16.85 7.37
C LEU A 253 15.74 18.02 7.49
N ASN A 254 16.04 19.01 8.33
CA ASN A 254 15.17 20.17 8.54
C ASN A 254 14.94 20.95 7.25
N ARG A 255 15.98 21.16 6.44
CA ARG A 255 15.83 21.84 5.14
C ARG A 255 14.95 21.04 4.17
N HIS A 256 15.03 19.71 4.19
CA HIS A 256 14.19 18.87 3.34
C HIS A 256 12.74 18.91 3.82
N LEU A 257 12.50 18.66 5.10
CA LEU A 257 11.17 18.75 5.68
C LEU A 257 10.55 20.14 5.48
N SER A 258 11.34 21.19 5.68
CA SER A 258 10.88 22.55 5.50
C SER A 258 10.56 22.90 4.03
N ARG A 259 11.20 22.26 3.05
CA ARG A 259 10.91 22.52 1.63
C ARG A 259 9.79 21.67 1.08
N THR A 260 9.66 20.45 1.59
CA THR A 260 8.68 19.47 1.10
C THR A 260 7.36 19.57 1.84
N TYR A 261 7.43 19.75 3.17
CA TYR A 261 6.32 19.61 4.09
C TYR A 261 6.11 20.86 4.97
N ASN A 262 6.73 22.01 4.65
CA ASN A 262 6.35 23.29 5.26
C ASN A 262 5.31 23.97 4.39
N PHE A 263 4.09 23.90 4.85
CA PHE A 263 2.89 24.00 4.03
C PHE A 263 2.38 25.45 3.83
N GLY A 264 3.28 26.43 3.78
CA GLY A 264 2.90 27.83 3.59
C GLY A 264 2.34 28.16 2.20
N ASN A 265 2.64 27.37 1.16
CA ASN A 265 2.35 27.74 -0.24
C ASN A 265 1.85 26.58 -1.14
N GLY A 266 1.11 25.57 -0.66
CA GLY A 266 0.57 24.57 -1.61
C GLY A 266 -0.23 23.37 -1.12
N VAL A 267 -0.27 23.07 0.18
CA VAL A 267 -1.18 22.06 0.73
C VAL A 267 -1.74 22.62 2.03
N ASN A 268 -2.99 23.08 2.06
CA ASN A 268 -3.57 23.64 3.28
C ASN A 268 -3.74 22.53 4.32
N PHE A 269 -2.91 22.55 5.36
CA PHE A 269 -2.95 21.57 6.43
C PHE A 269 -3.96 21.87 7.55
N GLY A 270 -4.78 22.92 7.46
CA GLY A 270 -5.75 23.24 8.50
C GLY A 270 -5.10 23.29 9.89
N ASP A 271 -5.49 22.37 10.78
CA ASP A 271 -4.97 22.18 12.15
C ASP A 271 -3.74 21.25 12.26
N GLY A 272 -3.24 20.73 11.14
CA GLY A 272 -2.10 19.81 11.08
C GLY A 272 -0.73 20.49 11.08
N PHE A 273 0.30 19.73 11.43
CA PHE A 273 1.69 20.19 11.54
C PHE A 273 2.68 19.03 11.35
N VAL A 274 3.93 19.39 11.02
CA VAL A 274 5.07 18.49 10.98
C VAL A 274 6.16 19.08 11.88
N GLU A 275 6.41 18.44 13.02
CA GLU A 275 7.35 18.92 14.03
C GLU A 275 8.51 17.94 14.24
N VAL A 276 9.73 18.45 14.19
CA VAL A 276 10.95 17.67 14.45
C VAL A 276 11.34 17.84 15.91
N LEU A 277 11.36 16.73 16.65
CA LEU A 277 11.73 16.68 18.06
C LEU A 277 13.10 16.00 18.16
N ALA A 278 14.14 16.80 18.32
CA ALA A 278 15.51 16.33 18.38
C ALA A 278 15.99 16.19 19.83
N ALA A 279 16.62 15.06 20.17
CA ALA A 279 17.21 14.85 21.49
C ALA A 279 18.41 15.78 21.74
N THR A 280 19.23 16.01 20.70
CA THR A 280 20.47 16.77 20.79
C THR A 280 20.70 17.67 19.59
N GLN A 281 21.44 18.78 19.82
CA GLN A 281 21.91 19.67 18.76
C GLN A 281 23.27 19.23 18.17
N THR A 282 24.04 18.36 18.86
CA THR A 282 25.44 18.06 18.51
C THR A 282 25.65 16.57 18.25
N SER A 283 26.26 16.24 17.10
CA SER A 283 26.71 14.89 16.76
C SER A 283 28.01 14.51 17.50
N GLY A 284 28.09 13.31 18.09
CA GLY A 284 29.30 12.79 18.75
C GLY A 284 29.00 11.80 19.89
N ASP A 285 30.04 11.26 20.53
CA ASP A 285 29.90 10.26 21.61
C ASP A 285 29.18 10.79 22.86
N ALA A 286 29.20 12.11 23.08
CA ALA A 286 28.41 12.77 24.11
C ALA A 286 26.90 12.86 23.77
N GLY A 287 26.52 12.87 22.48
CA GLY A 287 25.13 12.91 22.02
C GLY A 287 24.48 11.54 21.83
N LYS A 288 25.27 10.47 21.68
CA LYS A 288 24.80 9.09 21.49
C LYS A 288 24.09 8.48 22.71
N LYS A 289 24.19 9.09 23.89
CA LYS A 289 23.69 8.54 25.17
C LYS A 289 22.27 8.99 25.55
N TRP A 290 21.57 9.78 24.72
CA TRP A 290 20.33 10.43 25.14
C TRP A 290 19.06 9.62 24.95
N PHE A 291 18.88 8.94 23.81
CA PHE A 291 17.81 7.96 23.65
C PHE A 291 18.37 6.56 23.91
N GLN A 292 17.86 5.91 24.95
CA GLN A 292 18.23 4.54 25.29
C GLN A 292 17.51 3.51 24.42
N GLY A 293 16.40 3.91 23.79
CA GLY A 293 15.65 3.09 22.84
C GLY A 293 14.44 3.82 22.27
N THR A 294 13.60 3.09 21.55
CA THR A 294 12.42 3.64 20.84
C THR A 294 11.33 4.15 21.78
N ALA A 295 11.04 3.43 22.87
CA ALA A 295 10.04 3.84 23.86
C ALA A 295 10.54 5.00 24.73
N ASP A 296 11.84 5.00 25.07
CA ASP A 296 12.46 6.12 25.79
C ASP A 296 12.41 7.43 24.98
N ALA A 297 12.64 7.37 23.67
CA ALA A 297 12.50 8.54 22.79
C ALA A 297 11.09 9.14 22.86
N VAL A 298 10.04 8.32 22.79
CA VAL A 298 8.65 8.79 22.91
C VAL A 298 8.36 9.31 24.32
N ARG A 299 8.86 8.64 25.36
CA ARG A 299 8.66 9.04 26.76
C ARG A 299 9.21 10.44 27.03
N GLN A 300 10.39 10.78 26.52
CA GLN A 300 11.00 12.10 26.72
C GLN A 300 10.15 13.25 26.13
N PHE A 301 9.36 12.97 25.09
CA PHE A 301 8.50 13.94 24.43
C PHE A 301 7.02 13.73 24.71
N ILE A 302 6.66 12.92 25.72
CA ILE A 302 5.26 12.60 26.03
C ILE A 302 4.39 13.83 26.34
N TRP A 303 5.02 14.93 26.79
CA TRP A 303 4.38 16.20 27.06
C TRP A 303 3.77 16.86 25.81
N VAL A 304 4.20 16.50 24.60
CA VAL A 304 3.60 17.02 23.35
C VAL A 304 2.13 16.61 23.18
N PHE A 305 1.71 15.55 23.88
CA PHE A 305 0.33 15.09 23.91
C PHE A 305 -0.55 15.81 24.94
N GLU A 306 0.05 16.70 25.74
CA GLU A 306 -0.63 17.59 26.69
C GLU A 306 -0.91 18.97 26.07
N ASP A 307 -0.36 19.26 24.89
CA ASP A 307 -0.59 20.50 24.15
C ASP A 307 -2.07 20.63 23.74
N ALA A 308 -2.59 21.86 23.73
CA ALA A 308 -3.94 22.16 23.28
C ALA A 308 -4.21 21.68 21.84
N LYS A 309 -3.20 21.70 20.97
CA LYS A 309 -3.29 21.25 19.56
C LYS A 309 -3.44 19.74 19.40
N THR A 310 -3.06 18.96 20.41
CA THR A 310 -3.13 17.48 20.40
C THR A 310 -4.18 16.95 21.37
N LYS A 311 -5.04 17.83 21.90
CA LYS A 311 -6.08 17.47 22.87
C LYS A 311 -7.15 16.53 22.29
N ASN A 312 -7.49 16.67 21.00
CA ASN A 312 -8.45 15.81 20.32
C ASN A 312 -7.84 14.51 19.77
N VAL A 313 -6.54 14.26 20.01
CA VAL A 313 -5.90 13.01 19.59
C VAL A 313 -6.39 11.89 20.49
N GLU A 314 -6.91 10.82 19.90
CA GLU A 314 -7.40 9.61 20.57
C GLU A 314 -6.48 8.42 20.28
N HIS A 315 -5.83 8.42 19.12
CA HIS A 315 -4.93 7.35 18.68
C HIS A 315 -3.56 7.90 18.29
N VAL A 316 -2.51 7.14 18.62
CA VAL A 316 -1.13 7.47 18.30
C VAL A 316 -0.53 6.36 17.44
N LEU A 317 -0.12 6.72 16.23
CA LEU A 317 0.54 5.85 15.27
C LEU A 317 2.06 5.99 15.43
N ILE A 318 2.75 4.92 15.83
CA ILE A 318 4.21 4.85 15.92
C ILE A 318 4.76 4.19 14.65
N LEU A 319 5.65 4.88 13.95
CA LEU A 319 6.22 4.45 12.67
C LEU A 319 7.74 4.36 12.75
N SER A 320 8.31 3.34 12.10
CA SER A 320 9.73 3.33 11.81
C SER A 320 10.07 4.21 10.60
N GLY A 321 11.24 4.86 10.65
CA GLY A 321 11.71 5.79 9.62
C GLY A 321 12.58 5.16 8.51
N ASP A 322 12.69 3.84 8.45
CA ASP A 322 13.69 3.09 7.68
C ASP A 322 13.14 1.84 6.98
N HIS A 323 11.83 1.79 6.73
CA HIS A 323 11.20 0.71 5.97
C HIS A 323 10.71 1.23 4.62
N LEU A 324 10.75 0.39 3.59
CA LEU A 324 10.21 0.67 2.26
C LEU A 324 8.89 -0.09 2.06
N TYR A 325 7.78 0.65 2.05
CA TYR A 325 6.43 0.09 1.89
C TYR A 325 5.42 1.21 1.57
N ARG A 326 4.25 0.83 1.06
CA ARG A 326 3.09 1.72 0.88
C ARG A 326 1.94 1.20 1.71
N MET A 327 1.35 2.06 2.55
CA MET A 327 0.24 1.66 3.40
C MET A 327 -0.72 2.83 3.64
N ASP A 328 -2.02 2.53 3.59
CA ASP A 328 -3.06 3.40 4.16
C ASP A 328 -3.30 2.99 5.61
N TYR A 329 -2.89 3.86 6.53
CA TYR A 329 -2.99 3.64 7.97
C TYR A 329 -4.43 3.73 8.48
N MET A 330 -5.40 4.18 7.68
CA MET A 330 -6.80 4.15 8.07
C MET A 330 -7.45 2.78 7.89
N ASN A 331 -6.74 1.82 7.27
CA ASN A 331 -7.18 0.43 7.14
C ASN A 331 -6.91 -0.42 8.38
N PHE A 332 -6.19 0.08 9.37
CA PHE A 332 -6.03 -0.62 10.64
C PHE A 332 -7.40 -0.87 11.28
N LYS A 333 -7.69 -2.14 11.61
CA LYS A 333 -8.93 -2.54 12.30
C LYS A 333 -8.93 -2.23 13.80
N HIS A 334 -8.17 -1.21 14.23
CA HIS A 334 -7.90 -0.90 15.63
C HIS A 334 -9.18 -0.56 16.43
N ILE A 335 -10.09 0.21 15.83
CA ILE A 335 -11.36 0.58 16.46
C ILE A 335 -12.36 -0.57 16.41
N GLU A 336 -12.48 -1.23 15.25
CA GLU A 336 -13.37 -2.39 15.06
C GLU A 336 -13.09 -3.50 16.07
N SER A 337 -11.82 -3.80 16.32
CA SER A 337 -11.39 -4.82 17.29
C SER A 337 -11.35 -4.33 18.73
N ASN A 338 -11.75 -3.08 18.99
CA ASN A 338 -11.62 -2.42 20.30
C ASN A 338 -10.23 -2.64 20.92
N ALA A 339 -9.17 -2.51 20.11
CA ALA A 339 -7.81 -2.82 20.53
C ALA A 339 -7.21 -1.70 21.37
N ASP A 340 -6.42 -2.07 22.36
CA ASP A 340 -5.55 -1.12 23.08
C ASP A 340 -4.33 -0.77 22.24
N ILE A 341 -3.80 -1.79 21.57
CA ILE A 341 -2.64 -1.70 20.69
C ILE A 341 -2.92 -2.56 19.45
N THR A 342 -2.59 -2.07 18.27
CA THR A 342 -2.56 -2.88 17.05
C THR A 342 -1.15 -2.88 16.47
N VAL A 343 -0.63 -4.05 16.13
CA VAL A 343 0.72 -4.25 15.59
C VAL A 343 0.59 -4.68 14.13
N SER A 344 1.20 -3.93 13.21
CA SER A 344 1.29 -4.34 11.81
C SER A 344 2.29 -5.48 11.66
N CYS A 345 1.91 -6.51 10.93
CA CYS A 345 2.72 -7.70 10.77
C CYS A 345 2.72 -8.25 9.34
N VAL A 346 3.80 -8.94 8.99
CA VAL A 346 4.00 -9.59 7.69
C VAL A 346 4.32 -11.07 7.88
N PRO A 347 3.87 -11.96 6.99
CA PRO A 347 4.35 -13.33 6.93
C PRO A 347 5.83 -13.36 6.54
N MET A 348 6.60 -14.29 7.09
CA MET A 348 8.05 -14.33 6.89
C MET A 348 8.60 -15.75 6.84
N ASP A 349 9.64 -15.92 6.03
CA ASP A 349 10.42 -17.14 5.93
C ASP A 349 11.44 -17.26 7.08
N GLU A 350 11.97 -18.46 7.30
CA GLU A 350 12.92 -18.73 8.39
C GLU A 350 14.24 -17.94 8.28
N SER A 351 14.71 -17.64 7.05
CA SER A 351 16.05 -17.10 6.83
C SER A 351 16.23 -15.70 7.41
N ARG A 352 15.15 -14.91 7.50
CA ARG A 352 15.16 -13.55 8.03
C ARG A 352 14.39 -13.41 9.36
N ALA A 353 13.65 -14.42 9.78
CA ALA A 353 12.77 -14.34 10.95
C ALA A 353 13.49 -13.96 12.26
N SER A 354 14.74 -14.38 12.46
CA SER A 354 15.51 -14.07 13.68
C SER A 354 15.94 -12.60 13.81
N ASP A 355 15.79 -11.80 12.74
CA ASP A 355 16.13 -10.38 12.75
C ASP A 355 14.98 -9.48 13.23
N TYR A 356 13.79 -10.06 13.44
CA TYR A 356 12.56 -9.33 13.75
C TYR A 356 11.86 -9.83 15.03
N GLY A 357 10.91 -9.04 15.51
CA GLY A 357 9.99 -9.47 16.56
C GLY A 357 8.91 -10.38 16.01
N LEU A 358 8.92 -11.64 16.41
CA LEU A 358 7.95 -12.64 15.96
C LEU A 358 6.75 -12.68 16.90
N LEU A 359 5.59 -13.03 16.35
CA LEU A 359 4.34 -13.08 17.09
C LEU A 359 3.52 -14.32 16.78
N LYS A 360 2.74 -14.74 17.78
CA LYS A 360 1.67 -15.72 17.64
C LYS A 360 0.33 -15.06 17.89
N ILE A 361 -0.66 -15.46 17.11
CA ILE A 361 -2.03 -14.97 17.21
C ILE A 361 -3.00 -16.12 17.50
N ASP A 362 -4.12 -15.77 18.13
CA ASP A 362 -5.28 -16.65 18.19
C ASP A 362 -6.20 -16.46 16.97
N GLU A 363 -7.33 -17.18 16.95
CA GLU A 363 -8.33 -17.13 15.87
C GLU A 363 -9.01 -15.75 15.71
N SER A 364 -8.99 -14.92 16.76
CA SER A 364 -9.54 -13.57 16.71
C SER A 364 -8.54 -12.53 16.16
N GLY A 365 -7.28 -12.92 15.97
CA GLY A 365 -6.18 -12.04 15.61
C GLY A 365 -5.46 -11.42 16.81
N GLN A 366 -5.84 -11.77 18.04
CA GLN A 366 -5.19 -11.27 19.24
C GLN A 366 -3.80 -11.88 19.36
N ILE A 367 -2.79 -11.06 19.67
CA ILE A 367 -1.43 -11.51 19.91
C ILE A 367 -1.38 -12.17 21.28
N ILE A 368 -1.05 -13.46 21.31
CA ILE A 368 -0.93 -14.26 22.54
C ILE A 368 0.53 -14.41 23.01
N GLN A 369 1.48 -14.26 22.09
CA GLN A 369 2.90 -14.36 22.37
C GLN A 369 3.68 -13.44 21.43
N PHE A 370 4.66 -12.72 21.99
CA PHE A 370 5.61 -11.91 21.24
C PHE A 370 7.03 -12.25 21.69
N SER A 371 7.95 -12.42 20.76
CA SER A 371 9.36 -12.70 21.04
C SER A 371 10.25 -11.86 20.13
N GLU A 372 11.08 -10.99 20.71
CA GLU A 372 11.99 -10.13 19.94
C GLU A 372 13.24 -10.90 19.54
N LYS A 373 13.48 -11.03 18.23
CA LYS A 373 14.69 -11.62 17.63
C LYS A 373 15.05 -13.00 18.21
N PRO A 374 14.10 -13.95 18.23
CA PRO A 374 14.34 -15.28 18.79
C PRO A 374 15.37 -16.04 17.93
N LYS A 375 16.13 -16.93 18.58
CA LYS A 375 17.17 -17.75 17.92
C LYS A 375 17.08 -19.19 18.39
N GLY A 376 17.60 -20.11 17.59
CA GLY A 376 17.68 -21.53 17.96
C GLY A 376 16.30 -22.14 18.24
N ASP A 377 16.13 -22.76 19.40
CA ASP A 377 14.88 -23.41 19.77
C ASP A 377 13.73 -22.41 20.00
N ASP A 378 14.03 -21.20 20.47
CA ASP A 378 13.03 -20.13 20.64
C ASP A 378 12.47 -19.69 19.28
N LEU A 379 13.30 -19.68 18.23
CA LEU A 379 12.86 -19.37 16.88
C LEU A 379 11.90 -20.45 16.38
N LYS A 380 12.26 -21.73 16.52
CA LYS A 380 11.37 -22.84 16.13
C LYS A 380 10.06 -22.82 16.90
N ALA A 381 10.10 -22.46 18.18
CA ALA A 381 8.90 -22.34 19.00
C ALA A 381 7.94 -21.25 18.52
N MET A 382 8.39 -20.28 17.72
CA MET A 382 7.57 -19.18 17.18
C MET A 382 6.89 -19.49 15.84
N GLN A 383 7.06 -20.70 15.30
CA GLN A 383 6.36 -21.10 14.08
C GLN A 383 4.84 -21.11 14.29
N VAL A 384 4.10 -20.68 13.26
CA VAL A 384 2.64 -20.63 13.24
C VAL A 384 2.10 -21.04 11.88
N ALA A 385 0.89 -21.59 11.87
CA ALA A 385 0.16 -21.82 10.63
C ALA A 385 -0.36 -20.48 10.10
N THR A 386 0.36 -19.87 9.15
CA THR A 386 -0.03 -18.59 8.55
C THR A 386 -1.28 -18.70 7.65
N THR A 387 -1.86 -19.89 7.48
CA THR A 387 -3.20 -20.05 6.90
C THR A 387 -4.28 -19.30 7.70
N VAL A 388 -4.09 -19.10 9.01
CA VAL A 388 -5.01 -18.30 9.87
C VAL A 388 -5.08 -16.84 9.39
N LEU A 389 -4.04 -16.37 8.71
CA LEU A 389 -3.97 -15.04 8.11
C LEU A 389 -4.60 -14.96 6.71
N GLY A 390 -5.19 -16.06 6.22
CA GLY A 390 -5.78 -16.12 4.88
C GLY A 390 -4.77 -16.38 3.76
N LEU A 391 -3.53 -16.78 4.08
CA LEU A 391 -2.56 -17.20 3.08
C LEU A 391 -2.94 -18.56 2.47
N PRO A 392 -2.70 -18.75 1.15
CA PRO A 392 -2.84 -20.05 0.52
C PRO A 392 -1.94 -21.10 1.21
N PRO A 393 -2.38 -22.38 1.34
CA PRO A 393 -1.62 -23.39 2.08
C PRO A 393 -0.16 -23.58 1.64
N LYS A 394 0.11 -23.38 0.35
CA LYS A 394 1.47 -23.50 -0.21
C LYS A 394 2.39 -22.36 0.25
N GLU A 395 1.90 -21.12 0.18
CA GLU A 395 2.64 -19.94 0.65
C GLU A 395 2.81 -19.95 2.17
N ALA A 396 1.78 -20.40 2.90
CA ALA A 396 1.83 -20.52 4.33
C ALA A 396 2.91 -21.49 4.83
N ALA A 397 3.21 -22.54 4.05
CA ALA A 397 4.29 -23.48 4.36
C ALA A 397 5.69 -22.88 4.15
N GLU A 398 5.84 -21.94 3.21
CA GLU A 398 7.10 -21.24 2.92
C GLU A 398 7.32 -20.05 3.87
N LEU A 399 6.24 -19.51 4.46
CA LEU A 399 6.25 -18.36 5.37
C LEU A 399 5.68 -18.76 6.74
N PRO A 400 6.38 -19.62 7.52
CA PRO A 400 5.86 -20.17 8.77
C PRO A 400 5.94 -19.21 9.98
N TYR A 401 6.32 -17.95 9.76
CA TYR A 401 6.45 -16.94 10.81
C TYR A 401 5.59 -15.71 10.52
N ILE A 402 5.22 -15.00 11.59
CA ILE A 402 4.60 -13.68 11.50
C ILE A 402 5.54 -12.70 12.22
N ALA A 403 6.02 -11.70 11.50
CA ALA A 403 6.97 -10.71 11.99
C ALA A 403 6.31 -9.33 12.15
N SER A 404 6.63 -8.63 13.23
CA SER A 404 6.26 -7.24 13.45
C SER A 404 7.02 -6.34 12.48
N MET A 405 6.30 -5.45 11.80
CA MET A 405 6.88 -4.44 10.91
C MET A 405 7.40 -3.20 11.67
N GLY A 406 7.31 -3.17 13.01
CA GLY A 406 7.65 -1.96 13.77
C GLY A 406 6.69 -0.79 13.54
N VAL A 407 5.44 -1.09 13.16
CA VAL A 407 4.35 -0.11 12.98
C VAL A 407 3.25 -0.44 13.98
N TYR A 408 2.92 0.52 14.84
CA TYR A 408 2.01 0.31 15.96
C TYR A 408 0.93 1.40 16.01
N VAL A 409 -0.31 1.03 16.29
CA VAL A 409 -1.38 1.97 16.64
C VAL A 409 -1.71 1.77 18.12
N PHE A 410 -1.64 2.83 18.90
CA PHE A 410 -2.01 2.83 20.31
C PHE A 410 -3.25 3.68 20.54
N ARG A 411 -4.12 3.27 21.45
CA ARG A 411 -4.96 4.24 22.17
C ARG A 411 -4.07 5.20 22.96
N LYS A 412 -4.32 6.50 22.85
CA LYS A 412 -3.50 7.55 23.50
C LYS A 412 -3.35 7.29 24.99
N GLU A 413 -4.45 7.04 25.70
CA GLU A 413 -4.44 6.82 27.15
C GLU A 413 -3.61 5.59 27.55
N VAL A 414 -3.70 4.52 26.76
CA VAL A 414 -2.89 3.30 26.95
C VAL A 414 -1.41 3.60 26.78
N LEU A 415 -1.02 4.28 25.69
CA LEU A 415 0.37 4.67 25.47
C LEU A 415 0.92 5.51 26.64
N LEU A 416 0.15 6.50 27.10
CA LEU A 416 0.56 7.36 28.21
C LEU A 416 0.72 6.58 29.51
N LYS A 417 -0.23 5.70 29.83
CA LYS A 417 -0.18 4.84 31.02
C LYS A 417 1.03 3.91 30.98
N LEU A 418 1.27 3.24 29.85
CA LEU A 418 2.39 2.31 29.67
C LEU A 418 3.73 3.01 29.89
N LEU A 419 3.94 4.18 29.27
CA LEU A 419 5.22 4.87 29.30
C LEU A 419 5.50 5.63 30.61
N ARG A 420 4.46 6.13 31.31
CA ARG A 420 4.62 6.91 32.55
C ARG A 420 4.58 6.06 33.82
N SER A 421 3.72 5.05 33.85
CA SER A 421 3.32 4.41 35.11
C SER A 421 3.57 2.90 35.10
N SER A 422 3.09 2.17 34.08
CA SER A 422 3.25 0.70 34.07
C SER A 422 4.71 0.29 33.88
N TYR A 423 5.38 0.87 32.87
CA TYR A 423 6.73 0.48 32.47
C TYR A 423 7.65 1.71 32.27
N PRO A 424 7.90 2.49 33.33
CA PRO A 424 8.66 3.74 33.25
C PRO A 424 10.15 3.54 32.90
N THR A 425 10.68 2.34 33.10
CA THR A 425 12.09 2.00 32.85
C THR A 425 12.34 1.26 31.55
N SER A 426 11.29 0.87 30.81
CA SER A 426 11.44 0.19 29.53
C SER A 426 11.91 1.16 28.44
N ASN A 427 12.95 0.82 27.71
CA ASN A 427 13.55 1.66 26.70
C ASN A 427 13.08 1.34 25.28
N ASP A 428 12.56 0.14 24.99
CA ASP A 428 12.20 -0.26 23.61
C ASP A 428 10.76 -0.77 23.46
N PHE A 429 10.11 -0.42 22.35
CA PHE A 429 8.76 -0.89 22.06
C PHE A 429 8.71 -2.39 21.74
N GLY A 430 9.56 -2.87 20.84
CA GLY A 430 9.53 -4.26 20.37
C GLY A 430 10.01 -5.24 21.42
N SER A 431 11.13 -4.95 22.08
CA SER A 431 11.73 -5.90 23.03
C SER A 431 11.13 -5.86 24.43
N GLU A 432 10.41 -4.79 24.80
CA GLU A 432 9.92 -4.61 26.18
C GLU A 432 8.45 -4.21 26.26
N ILE A 433 8.03 -3.07 25.68
CA ILE A 433 6.65 -2.57 25.86
C ILE A 433 5.60 -3.52 25.28
N ILE A 434 5.76 -3.97 24.03
CA ILE A 434 4.79 -4.86 23.37
C ILE A 434 4.71 -6.23 24.06
N PRO A 435 5.82 -6.95 24.34
CA PRO A 435 5.79 -8.22 25.08
C PRO A 435 5.11 -8.13 26.44
N LEU A 436 5.28 -7.02 27.15
CA LEU A 436 4.63 -6.79 28.44
C LEU A 436 3.14 -6.46 28.26
N ALA A 437 2.80 -5.60 27.30
CA ALA A 437 1.42 -5.22 27.03
C ALA A 437 0.56 -6.40 26.56
N VAL A 438 1.12 -7.35 25.81
CA VAL A 438 0.42 -8.60 25.39
C VAL A 438 -0.16 -9.38 26.58
N LYS A 439 0.42 -9.25 27.78
CA LYS A 439 -0.05 -9.96 28.98
C LYS A 439 -1.23 -9.28 29.67
N GLU A 440 -1.42 -7.98 29.46
CA GLU A 440 -2.30 -7.12 30.26
C GLU A 440 -3.34 -6.34 29.43
N HIS A 441 -3.17 -6.29 28.11
CA HIS A 441 -3.94 -5.44 27.20
C HIS A 441 -4.45 -6.19 25.98
N ASN A 442 -5.49 -5.65 25.35
CA ASN A 442 -5.96 -6.18 24.07
C ASN A 442 -5.02 -5.74 22.93
N VAL A 443 -4.03 -6.58 22.64
CA VAL A 443 -3.05 -6.36 21.56
C VAL A 443 -3.46 -7.17 20.33
N GLN A 444 -3.78 -6.48 19.24
CA GLN A 444 -4.27 -7.10 18.01
C GLN A 444 -3.21 -7.07 16.91
N ALA A 445 -3.14 -8.14 16.10
CA ALA A 445 -2.33 -8.15 14.90
C ALA A 445 -3.12 -7.55 13.72
N PHE A 446 -2.44 -6.78 12.89
CA PHE A 446 -2.94 -6.35 11.60
C PHE A 446 -2.03 -6.89 10.50
N LEU A 447 -2.58 -7.76 9.67
CA LEU A 447 -1.83 -8.36 8.57
C LEU A 447 -1.66 -7.38 7.41
N PHE A 448 -0.40 -7.16 7.04
CA PHE A 448 -0.02 -6.42 5.85
C PHE A 448 0.41 -7.40 4.75
N ASN A 449 -0.31 -7.36 3.62
CA ASN A 449 -0.12 -8.26 2.47
C ASN A 449 0.33 -7.49 1.23
N ASP A 450 1.41 -6.73 1.35
CA ASP A 450 2.02 -6.01 0.23
C ASP A 450 3.54 -5.88 0.47
N TYR A 451 4.27 -5.27 -0.45
CA TYR A 451 5.71 -5.11 -0.36
C TYR A 451 6.13 -4.35 0.88
N TRP A 452 7.02 -4.97 1.65
CA TRP A 452 7.70 -4.37 2.79
C TRP A 452 9.15 -4.87 2.83
N GLU A 453 10.09 -3.94 3.01
CA GLU A 453 11.50 -4.26 3.23
C GLU A 453 12.10 -3.36 4.32
N ASP A 454 12.84 -3.96 5.26
CA ASP A 454 13.69 -3.24 6.23
C ASP A 454 15.01 -2.86 5.56
N ILE A 455 15.15 -1.57 5.23
CA ILE A 455 16.33 -1.00 4.58
C ILE A 455 17.28 -0.37 5.62
N GLY A 456 17.31 -0.94 6.82
CA GLY A 456 18.13 -0.50 7.94
C GLY A 456 19.58 -0.96 7.92
N THR A 457 19.98 -1.83 6.98
CA THR A 457 21.36 -2.31 6.78
C THR A 457 21.88 -1.94 5.39
N ILE A 458 23.20 -1.93 5.16
CA ILE A 458 23.77 -1.57 3.84
C ILE A 458 23.33 -2.55 2.75
N GLY A 459 23.37 -3.87 3.00
CA GLY A 459 22.94 -4.88 2.04
C GLY A 459 21.48 -4.70 1.64
N SER A 460 20.56 -4.74 2.61
CA SER A 460 19.12 -4.58 2.31
C SER A 460 18.79 -3.23 1.68
N PHE A 461 19.46 -2.15 2.09
CA PHE A 461 19.30 -0.84 1.47
C PHE A 461 19.74 -0.84 0.00
N PHE A 462 20.87 -1.48 -0.31
CA PHE A 462 21.39 -1.57 -1.67
C PHE A 462 20.47 -2.40 -2.57
N ASP A 463 20.12 -3.60 -2.12
CA ASP A 463 19.25 -4.53 -2.85
C ASP A 463 17.88 -3.91 -3.10
N ALA A 464 17.26 -3.29 -2.09
CA ALA A 464 15.97 -2.64 -2.24
C ALA A 464 16.01 -1.45 -3.23
N ASN A 465 17.15 -0.75 -3.34
CA ASN A 465 17.30 0.29 -4.37
C ASN A 465 17.42 -0.33 -5.76
N LEU A 466 18.25 -1.35 -5.96
CA LEU A 466 18.42 -1.98 -7.26
C LEU A 466 17.13 -2.69 -7.73
N ALA A 467 16.38 -3.29 -6.81
CA ALA A 467 15.09 -3.93 -7.07
C ALA A 467 14.04 -2.97 -7.68
N LEU A 468 14.19 -1.65 -7.49
CA LEU A 468 13.33 -0.65 -8.15
C LEU A 468 13.49 -0.65 -9.68
N THR A 469 14.59 -1.18 -10.19
CA THR A 469 14.91 -1.24 -11.62
C THR A 469 14.37 -2.50 -12.31
N GLU A 470 13.94 -3.50 -11.54
CA GLU A 470 13.38 -4.76 -12.03
C GLU A 470 12.09 -4.54 -12.86
N GLN A 471 11.76 -5.52 -13.71
CA GLN A 471 10.58 -5.48 -14.57
C GLN A 471 9.78 -6.80 -14.44
N PRO A 472 8.57 -6.78 -13.85
CA PRO A 472 7.97 -5.68 -13.09
C PRO A 472 8.67 -5.48 -11.73
N PRO A 473 8.77 -4.25 -11.22
CA PRO A 473 9.37 -4.01 -9.90
C PRO A 473 8.39 -4.39 -8.79
N LYS A 474 8.92 -4.93 -7.69
CA LYS A 474 8.13 -5.29 -6.49
C LYS A 474 7.56 -4.07 -5.76
N PHE A 475 8.21 -2.90 -5.91
CA PHE A 475 7.78 -1.63 -5.33
C PHE A 475 7.94 -0.49 -6.32
N GLN A 476 7.01 0.45 -6.32
CA GLN A 476 7.05 1.63 -7.16
C GLN A 476 6.74 2.89 -6.35
N PHE A 477 7.61 3.90 -6.46
CA PHE A 477 7.32 5.21 -5.87
C PHE A 477 6.18 5.95 -6.57
N TYR A 478 5.95 5.66 -7.85
CA TYR A 478 4.86 6.23 -8.63
C TYR A 478 3.55 5.48 -8.34
N ASP A 479 2.53 6.23 -7.95
CA ASP A 479 1.13 5.78 -7.92
C ASP A 479 0.22 7.01 -8.01
N PRO A 480 -0.75 7.03 -8.92
CA PRO A 480 -1.59 8.20 -9.13
C PRO A 480 -2.58 8.45 -7.99
N LYS A 481 -2.92 7.45 -7.17
CA LYS A 481 -3.85 7.55 -6.03
C LYS A 481 -3.12 7.90 -4.75
N THR A 482 -1.97 7.28 -4.50
CA THR A 482 -1.17 7.44 -3.28
C THR A 482 0.30 7.73 -3.63
N PRO A 483 0.60 8.92 -4.17
CA PRO A 483 1.95 9.27 -4.59
C PRO A 483 2.88 9.43 -3.38
N PHE A 484 4.16 9.11 -3.58
CA PHE A 484 5.20 9.53 -2.63
C PHE A 484 5.63 10.97 -2.91
N PHE A 485 5.58 11.81 -1.89
CA PHE A 485 6.00 13.20 -1.96
C PHE A 485 7.50 13.34 -1.69
N THR A 486 8.14 14.31 -2.33
CA THR A 486 9.51 14.72 -2.01
C THR A 486 9.74 16.17 -2.40
N SER A 487 10.90 16.72 -2.06
CA SER A 487 11.19 18.14 -2.26
C SER A 487 11.11 18.51 -3.76
N PRO A 488 10.28 19.51 -4.14
CA PRO A 488 10.32 20.04 -5.49
C PRO A 488 11.63 20.81 -5.68
N ARG A 489 12.41 20.42 -6.70
CA ARG A 489 13.76 20.97 -6.94
C ARG A 489 13.90 21.76 -8.24
N PHE A 490 12.88 21.76 -9.10
CA PHE A 490 12.89 22.43 -10.41
C PHE A 490 14.17 22.17 -11.22
N LEU A 491 14.67 20.93 -11.18
CA LEU A 491 15.85 20.53 -11.94
C LEU A 491 15.49 20.42 -13.43
N PRO A 492 16.43 20.73 -14.34
CA PRO A 492 16.20 20.49 -15.75
C PRO A 492 16.02 19.00 -16.03
N PRO A 493 15.40 18.63 -17.16
CA PRO A 493 15.47 17.27 -17.67
C PRO A 493 16.92 16.80 -17.80
N THR A 494 17.14 15.50 -17.62
CA THR A 494 18.47 14.90 -17.77
C THR A 494 18.94 14.98 -19.21
N LYS A 495 20.21 15.34 -19.40
CA LYS A 495 20.87 15.34 -20.71
C LYS A 495 21.65 14.05 -20.88
N VAL A 496 21.35 13.32 -21.95
CA VAL A 496 21.98 12.05 -22.32
C VAL A 496 22.60 12.20 -23.71
N ASP A 497 23.89 11.91 -23.83
CA ASP A 497 24.62 11.98 -25.10
C ASP A 497 25.32 10.63 -25.38
N LYS A 498 24.89 9.92 -26.43
CA LYS A 498 25.45 8.62 -26.87
C LYS A 498 25.64 7.58 -25.75
N CYS A 499 24.68 7.44 -24.85
CA CYS A 499 24.77 6.50 -23.73
C CYS A 499 23.98 5.21 -23.98
N ARG A 500 24.39 4.11 -23.33
CA ARG A 500 23.59 2.89 -23.17
C ARG A 500 23.03 2.85 -21.75
N ILE A 501 21.71 2.75 -21.61
CA ILE A 501 21.02 2.68 -20.31
C ILE A 501 20.11 1.46 -20.34
N LEU A 502 20.33 0.50 -19.44
CA LEU A 502 19.60 -0.77 -19.39
C LEU A 502 19.18 -1.07 -17.95
N ASP A 503 17.92 -1.44 -17.72
CA ASP A 503 17.37 -1.80 -16.41
C ASP A 503 17.78 -0.78 -15.33
N SER A 504 17.57 0.51 -15.58
CA SER A 504 18.16 1.58 -14.75
C SER A 504 17.22 2.77 -14.61
N ILE A 505 17.32 3.45 -13.48
CA ILE A 505 16.57 4.68 -13.19
C ILE A 505 17.52 5.86 -13.23
N VAL A 506 17.22 6.86 -14.06
CA VAL A 506 17.97 8.12 -14.12
C VAL A 506 17.10 9.26 -13.66
N SER A 507 17.47 9.87 -12.53
CA SER A 507 16.77 11.00 -11.92
C SER A 507 16.99 12.29 -12.70
N HIS A 508 16.29 13.36 -12.32
CA HIS A 508 16.38 14.67 -12.97
C HIS A 508 17.74 15.35 -12.83
N GLY A 509 18.04 16.17 -13.83
CA GLY A 509 19.18 17.08 -13.82
C GLY A 509 20.54 16.41 -14.00
N CYS A 510 20.58 15.19 -14.50
CA CYS A 510 21.84 14.47 -14.71
C CYS A 510 22.48 14.84 -16.06
N PHE A 511 23.80 14.62 -16.15
CA PHE A 511 24.59 14.77 -17.37
C PHE A 511 25.34 13.46 -17.62
N LEU A 512 24.90 12.70 -18.62
CA LEU A 512 25.48 11.42 -19.01
C LEU A 512 26.09 11.59 -20.40
N ARG A 513 27.38 11.28 -20.55
CA ARG A 513 28.12 11.42 -21.82
C ARG A 513 28.83 10.11 -22.13
N GLU A 514 28.55 9.54 -23.30
CA GLU A 514 29.26 8.38 -23.87
C GLU A 514 29.54 7.26 -22.85
N CYS A 515 28.55 6.95 -22.01
CA CYS A 515 28.68 6.00 -20.89
C CYS A 515 27.69 4.83 -20.98
N SER A 516 27.96 3.77 -20.22
CA SER A 516 27.07 2.62 -20.04
C SER A 516 26.57 2.55 -18.60
N VAL A 517 25.26 2.47 -18.42
CA VAL A 517 24.60 2.33 -17.11
C VAL A 517 23.69 1.11 -17.17
N GLN A 518 23.94 0.12 -16.32
CA GLN A 518 23.19 -1.13 -16.27
C GLN A 518 22.78 -1.47 -14.83
N HIS A 519 21.54 -1.90 -14.62
CA HIS A 519 21.05 -2.36 -13.31
C HIS A 519 21.42 -1.37 -12.19
N SER A 520 21.13 -0.08 -12.40
CA SER A 520 21.69 0.99 -11.58
C SER A 520 20.70 2.15 -11.38
N ILE A 521 20.88 2.88 -10.28
CA ILE A 521 20.19 4.13 -10.01
C ILE A 521 21.17 5.29 -10.11
N VAL A 522 20.88 6.22 -11.01
CA VAL A 522 21.61 7.49 -11.17
C VAL A 522 20.78 8.62 -10.56
N GLY A 523 21.11 8.99 -9.32
CA GLY A 523 20.40 10.00 -8.54
C GLY A 523 20.57 11.42 -9.08
N ILE A 524 19.81 12.36 -8.51
CA ILE A 524 19.73 13.74 -9.03
C ILE A 524 21.09 14.41 -9.24
N ARG A 525 21.19 15.26 -10.27
CA ARG A 525 22.40 16.07 -10.56
C ARG A 525 23.69 15.27 -10.80
N SER A 526 23.58 13.97 -11.04
CA SER A 526 24.75 13.14 -11.29
C SER A 526 25.43 13.53 -12.59
N ARG A 527 26.76 13.45 -12.59
CA ARG A 527 27.59 13.66 -13.78
C ARG A 527 28.42 12.40 -14.02
N VAL A 528 28.30 11.87 -15.22
CA VAL A 528 28.95 10.63 -15.67
C VAL A 528 29.63 10.93 -16.99
N GLU A 529 30.97 10.91 -16.99
CA GLU A 529 31.80 11.27 -18.15
C GLU A 529 31.99 10.12 -19.13
N SER A 530 32.61 10.43 -20.29
CA SER A 530 32.84 9.50 -21.38
C SER A 530 33.61 8.24 -20.96
N GLY A 531 33.18 7.09 -21.47
CA GLY A 531 33.81 5.79 -21.21
C GLY A 531 33.49 5.19 -19.85
N VAL A 532 32.63 5.82 -19.05
CA VAL A 532 32.23 5.26 -17.75
C VAL A 532 31.29 4.07 -17.92
N GLU A 533 31.51 3.04 -17.11
CA GLU A 533 30.64 1.86 -16.98
C GLU A 533 30.14 1.77 -15.52
N LEU A 534 28.84 1.95 -15.31
CA LEU A 534 28.16 1.71 -14.04
C LEU A 534 27.33 0.43 -14.15
N GLN A 535 27.61 -0.54 -13.27
CA GLN A 535 26.84 -1.78 -13.16
C GLN A 535 26.48 -2.01 -11.69
N ASP A 536 25.27 -2.46 -11.37
CA ASP A 536 24.88 -2.77 -9.99
C ASP A 536 25.26 -1.62 -9.04
N THR A 537 24.85 -0.38 -9.37
CA THR A 537 25.34 0.83 -8.70
C THR A 537 24.22 1.75 -8.26
N MET A 538 24.26 2.15 -6.99
CA MET A 538 23.38 3.15 -6.40
C MET A 538 24.14 4.47 -6.25
N MET A 539 24.03 5.35 -7.25
CA MET A 539 24.62 6.68 -7.21
C MET A 539 23.61 7.67 -6.63
N MET A 540 23.88 8.19 -5.43
CA MET A 540 22.97 9.15 -4.77
C MET A 540 22.94 10.52 -5.48
N GLY A 541 23.98 10.87 -6.24
CA GLY A 541 24.08 12.10 -7.04
C GLY A 541 24.66 13.29 -6.28
N ALA A 542 24.21 14.51 -6.57
CA ALA A 542 24.81 15.73 -6.01
C ALA A 542 23.79 16.72 -5.39
N ASP A 543 24.25 17.45 -4.38
CA ASP A 543 23.49 18.48 -3.67
C ASP A 543 23.42 19.79 -4.50
N PHE A 544 24.40 20.04 -5.37
CA PHE A 544 24.53 21.23 -6.22
C PHE A 544 25.29 20.88 -7.53
N TYR A 545 25.28 21.81 -8.50
CA TYR A 545 26.09 21.71 -9.73
C TYR A 545 27.40 22.48 -9.56
N GLN A 546 28.44 22.01 -10.23
CA GLN A 546 29.63 22.81 -10.52
C GLN A 546 29.47 23.41 -11.91
N THR A 547 29.88 24.67 -12.07
CA THR A 547 29.96 25.33 -13.37
C THR A 547 31.07 24.72 -14.21
N GLU A 548 30.98 24.82 -15.54
CA GLU A 548 32.04 24.32 -16.42
C GLU A 548 33.38 25.03 -16.16
N ALA A 549 33.37 26.29 -15.74
CA ALA A 549 34.58 27.03 -15.35
C ALA A 549 35.21 26.47 -14.07
N GLU A 550 34.41 26.15 -13.04
CA GLU A 550 34.91 25.50 -11.82
C GLU A 550 35.49 24.12 -12.12
N ILE A 551 34.83 23.34 -12.97
CA ILE A 551 35.31 22.01 -13.38
C ILE A 551 36.64 22.14 -14.12
N ALA A 552 36.73 23.05 -15.10
CA ALA A 552 37.97 23.28 -15.85
C ALA A 552 39.12 23.74 -14.94
N SER A 553 38.86 24.62 -13.96
CA SER A 553 39.86 25.05 -12.98
C SER A 553 40.34 23.90 -12.12
N LEU A 554 39.42 23.06 -11.61
CA LEU A 554 39.79 21.89 -10.81
C LEU A 554 40.67 20.91 -11.59
N LEU A 555 40.28 20.61 -12.83
CA LEU A 555 41.06 19.72 -13.70
C LEU A 555 42.45 20.30 -14.03
N ALA A 556 42.54 21.61 -14.28
CA ALA A 556 43.81 22.30 -14.52
C ALA A 556 44.74 22.27 -13.28
N GLU A 557 44.17 22.25 -12.07
CA GLU A 557 44.89 22.07 -10.81
C GLU A 557 45.19 20.60 -10.47
N GLY A 558 44.82 19.64 -11.33
CA GLY A 558 44.97 18.21 -11.05
C GLY A 558 44.03 17.67 -9.97
N LYS A 559 42.91 18.37 -9.72
CA LYS A 559 41.87 17.97 -8.77
C LYS A 559 40.70 17.29 -9.48
N VAL A 560 39.96 16.47 -8.74
CA VAL A 560 38.82 15.72 -9.25
C VAL A 560 37.51 16.50 -9.02
N PRO A 561 36.69 16.74 -10.08
CA PRO A 561 35.36 17.34 -9.94
C PRO A 561 34.34 16.34 -9.36
N ILE A 562 33.16 16.84 -8.99
CA ILE A 562 32.03 16.03 -8.52
C ILE A 562 31.48 15.20 -9.69
N GLY A 563 31.26 13.91 -9.45
CA GLY A 563 30.79 12.96 -10.45
C GLY A 563 31.76 11.82 -10.66
N VAL A 564 31.61 11.13 -11.78
CA VAL A 564 32.44 10.00 -12.19
C VAL A 564 33.27 10.40 -13.41
N GLY A 565 34.60 10.42 -13.23
CA GLY A 565 35.57 10.80 -14.26
C GLY A 565 35.72 9.74 -15.36
N GLU A 566 36.38 10.13 -16.44
CA GLU A 566 36.47 9.37 -17.70
C GLU A 566 37.03 7.95 -17.51
N ASN A 567 36.54 7.01 -18.34
CA ASN A 567 37.02 5.62 -18.41
C ASN A 567 37.00 4.85 -17.07
N THR A 568 36.13 5.25 -16.15
CA THR A 568 35.99 4.62 -14.84
C THR A 568 34.95 3.49 -14.87
N LYS A 569 35.25 2.35 -14.23
CA LYS A 569 34.37 1.18 -14.16
C LYS A 569 33.97 0.93 -12.71
N ILE A 570 32.66 0.87 -12.44
CA ILE A 570 32.13 0.70 -11.08
C ILE A 570 31.10 -0.42 -11.09
N ARG A 571 31.28 -1.36 -10.17
CA ARG A 571 30.36 -2.47 -9.92
C ARG A 571 30.09 -2.66 -8.42
N ASN A 572 28.86 -3.06 -8.09
CA ASN A 572 28.43 -3.42 -6.73
C ASN A 572 28.75 -2.31 -5.71
N CYS A 573 28.29 -1.10 -6.00
CA CYS A 573 28.75 0.10 -5.30
C CYS A 573 27.62 1.07 -4.94
N ILE A 574 27.71 1.66 -3.75
CA ILE A 574 26.96 2.86 -3.36
C ILE A 574 27.88 4.07 -3.47
N ILE A 575 27.50 5.05 -4.28
CA ILE A 575 28.21 6.33 -4.40
C ILE A 575 27.38 7.41 -3.70
N ASP A 576 27.84 7.85 -2.52
CA ASP A 576 27.14 8.88 -1.75
C ASP A 576 27.32 10.29 -2.36
N LYS A 577 26.57 11.25 -1.82
CA LYS A 577 26.42 12.61 -2.33
C LYS A 577 27.76 13.33 -2.52
N ASN A 578 27.88 14.00 -3.66
CA ASN A 578 29.01 14.86 -4.03
C ASN A 578 30.37 14.14 -4.05
N ALA A 579 30.39 12.81 -4.20
CA ALA A 579 31.63 12.08 -4.42
C ALA A 579 32.34 12.59 -5.68
N LYS A 580 33.67 12.56 -5.63
CA LYS A 580 34.56 13.01 -6.70
C LYS A 580 35.41 11.81 -7.12
N ILE A 581 34.96 11.08 -8.13
CA ILE A 581 35.64 9.87 -8.59
C ILE A 581 36.49 10.23 -9.80
N GLY A 582 37.79 9.96 -9.69
CA GLY A 582 38.79 10.26 -10.72
C GLY A 582 38.58 9.51 -12.02
N LYS A 583 39.49 9.73 -12.97
CA LYS A 583 39.54 8.99 -14.24
C LYS A 583 40.27 7.66 -14.10
N ASN A 584 39.93 6.70 -14.96
CA ASN A 584 40.51 5.36 -15.01
C ASN A 584 40.42 4.61 -13.66
N VAL A 585 39.41 4.91 -12.85
CA VAL A 585 39.18 4.20 -11.58
C VAL A 585 38.47 2.88 -11.87
N VAL A 586 38.79 1.84 -11.11
CA VAL A 586 38.08 0.56 -11.13
C VAL A 586 37.60 0.27 -9.71
N ILE A 587 36.30 0.13 -9.52
CA ILE A 587 35.70 -0.33 -8.26
C ILE A 587 34.94 -1.61 -8.57
N ALA A 588 35.51 -2.75 -8.20
CA ALA A 588 34.92 -4.07 -8.45
C ALA A 588 34.99 -4.99 -7.23
N ASN A 589 35.80 -4.69 -6.22
CA ASN A 589 36.03 -5.54 -5.05
C ASN A 589 36.39 -6.97 -5.48
N ALA A 590 37.40 -7.10 -6.35
CA ALA A 590 37.74 -8.35 -7.03
C ALA A 590 38.16 -9.46 -6.05
N ASP A 591 38.68 -9.08 -4.87
CA ASP A 591 39.08 -9.99 -3.81
C ASP A 591 37.91 -10.51 -2.95
N GLY A 592 36.67 -10.02 -3.19
CA GLY A 592 35.49 -10.46 -2.47
C GLY A 592 35.52 -10.08 -0.98
N VAL A 593 36.03 -8.90 -0.64
CA VAL A 593 36.09 -8.43 0.74
C VAL A 593 34.67 -8.16 1.24
N GLU A 594 34.29 -8.77 2.37
CA GLU A 594 32.96 -8.56 2.96
C GLU A 594 32.90 -7.26 3.79
N GLU A 595 33.91 -7.01 4.62
CA GLU A 595 33.97 -5.89 5.55
C GLU A 595 35.33 -5.20 5.46
N GLY A 596 35.34 -3.89 5.24
CA GLY A 596 36.58 -3.14 5.06
C GLY A 596 36.46 -1.67 5.49
N ASP A 597 37.34 -1.26 6.39
CA ASP A 597 37.45 0.13 6.84
C ASP A 597 38.60 0.83 6.13
N ARG A 598 38.25 1.77 5.24
CA ARG A 598 39.19 2.49 4.36
C ARG A 598 38.85 3.99 4.31
N GLN A 599 38.49 4.55 5.46
CA GLN A 599 38.02 5.94 5.57
C GLN A 599 39.00 6.96 4.97
N GLU A 600 40.31 6.76 5.17
CA GLU A 600 41.36 7.63 4.66
C GLU A 600 41.44 7.63 3.12
N GLU A 601 41.01 6.53 2.50
CA GLU A 601 40.90 6.36 1.06
C GLU A 601 39.51 6.76 0.52
N GLY A 602 38.58 7.13 1.41
CA GLY A 602 37.29 7.70 1.06
C GLY A 602 36.14 6.72 0.88
N PHE A 603 36.31 5.45 1.28
CA PHE A 603 35.25 4.43 1.16
C PHE A 603 35.24 3.45 2.33
N TYR A 604 34.18 2.64 2.40
CA TYR A 604 34.07 1.45 3.24
C TYR A 604 33.57 0.29 2.40
N ILE A 605 33.77 -0.94 2.86
CA ILE A 605 33.11 -2.13 2.32
C ILE A 605 32.24 -2.72 3.42
N ARG A 606 30.97 -2.97 3.11
CA ARG A 606 29.96 -3.54 4.01
C ARG A 606 29.15 -4.58 3.25
N SER A 607 29.07 -5.81 3.76
CA SER A 607 28.37 -6.91 3.08
C SER A 607 28.80 -7.07 1.61
N GLY A 608 30.09 -6.95 1.32
CA GLY A 608 30.64 -7.06 -0.04
C GLY A 608 30.43 -5.83 -0.93
N ILE A 609 29.69 -4.82 -0.47
CA ILE A 609 29.33 -3.62 -1.23
C ILE A 609 30.29 -2.48 -0.91
N THR A 610 30.88 -1.87 -1.94
CA THR A 610 31.74 -0.70 -1.76
C THR A 610 30.90 0.56 -1.59
N VAL A 611 31.10 1.30 -0.51
CA VAL A 611 30.39 2.54 -0.18
C VAL A 611 31.35 3.73 -0.23
N VAL A 612 31.31 4.49 -1.32
CA VAL A 612 32.07 5.75 -1.46
C VAL A 612 31.41 6.83 -0.63
N LEU A 613 32.19 7.47 0.24
CA LEU A 613 31.69 8.43 1.24
C LEU A 613 31.22 9.75 0.65
N LYS A 614 30.32 10.42 1.38
CA LYS A 614 29.90 11.79 1.07
C LYS A 614 31.11 12.73 0.95
N ASN A 615 31.19 13.47 -0.16
CA ASN A 615 32.26 14.42 -0.47
C ASN A 615 33.67 13.79 -0.57
N ALA A 616 33.80 12.46 -0.59
CA ALA A 616 35.11 11.82 -0.74
C ALA A 616 35.67 12.03 -2.14
N THR A 617 37.00 11.99 -2.22
CA THR A 617 37.74 12.03 -3.47
C THR A 617 38.43 10.69 -3.67
N ILE A 618 38.06 9.98 -4.73
CA ILE A 618 38.75 8.79 -5.21
C ILE A 618 39.72 9.25 -6.29
N ARG A 619 41.02 8.98 -6.11
CA ARG A 619 42.08 9.47 -7.00
C ARG A 619 42.06 8.73 -8.33
N ASP A 620 42.59 9.38 -9.37
CA ASP A 620 42.75 8.79 -10.69
C ASP A 620 43.52 7.46 -10.63
N GLY A 621 43.08 6.48 -11.40
CA GLY A 621 43.76 5.19 -11.55
C GLY A 621 43.63 4.23 -10.36
N LEU A 622 42.86 4.56 -9.32
CA LEU A 622 42.65 3.66 -8.19
C LEU A 622 41.91 2.39 -8.64
N VAL A 623 42.37 1.23 -8.17
CA VAL A 623 41.73 -0.07 -8.38
C VAL A 623 41.36 -0.65 -7.02
N LEU A 624 40.07 -0.94 -6.83
CA LEU A 624 39.45 -1.46 -5.61
C LEU A 624 38.75 -2.80 -5.85
#